data_AF-A0A183K114-F1
#
_entry.id   AF-A0A183K114-F1
#
_cell.length_a   1.000
_cell.length_b   1.000
_cell.length_c   1.000
_cell.angle_alpha   90.00
_cell.angle_beta   90.00
_cell.angle_gamma   90.00
#
_symmetry.space_group_name_H-M   'P 1'
#
loop_
_entity.id
_entity.type
_entity.pdbx_description
1 polymer ?
#
loop_
_entity_poly.entity_id
_entity_poly.type
_entity_poly.pdbx_seq_one_letter_code
_entity_poly.pdbx_strand_id
1 'polypeptide(L)' 'MWETRRAYQITAEMRRYNLEVLGISETHYTQVGQQRLASGELLLYSGHDEENAPHTQGVALKLFKQAQNAITG' A
#
# COMPACT_ATOMS: atom_id res chain seq x y z
N MET A 1 -12.71 -0.80 -5.22
CA MET A 1 -12.03 -2.11 -5.16
C MET A 1 -10.83 -2.01 -6.10
N TRP A 2 -9.60 -2.03 -5.57
CA TRP A 2 -8.40 -2.07 -6.43
C TRP A 2 -8.53 -3.27 -7.35
N GLU A 3 -8.61 -3.05 -8.67
CA GLU A 3 -8.73 -4.07 -9.72
C GLU A 3 -8.02 -5.37 -9.29
N THR A 4 -8.79 -6.42 -8.97
CA THR A 4 -8.30 -7.65 -8.33
C THR A 4 -7.06 -8.21 -9.05
N ARG A 5 -7.03 -8.08 -10.38
CA ARG A 5 -5.90 -8.45 -11.24
C ARG A 5 -4.60 -7.71 -10.90
N ARG A 6 -4.65 -6.40 -10.67
CA ARG A 6 -3.49 -5.57 -10.33
C ARG A 6 -2.95 -5.92 -8.95
N ALA A 7 -3.83 -6.17 -7.98
CA ALA A 7 -3.42 -6.59 -6.64
C ALA A 7 -2.73 -7.97 -6.64
N TYR A 8 -3.24 -8.93 -7.43
CA TYR A 8 -2.59 -10.23 -7.61
C TYR A 8 -1.23 -10.12 -8.30
N GLN A 9 -1.12 -9.32 -9.37
CA GLN A 9 0.15 -9.11 -10.08
C GLN A 9 1.22 -8.50 -9.17
N ILE A 10 0.87 -7.45 -8.43
CA ILE A 10 1.77 -6.82 -7.45
C ILE A 10 2.27 -7.85 -6.42
N THR A 11 1.38 -8.70 -5.91
CA THR A 11 1.73 -9.70 -4.91
C THR A 11 2.64 -10.78 -5.49
N ALA A 12 2.42 -11.19 -6.74
CA ALA A 12 3.27 -12.15 -7.44
C ALA A 12 4.68 -11.60 -7.70
N GLU A 13 4.78 -10.35 -8.16
CA GLU A 13 6.07 -9.70 -8.42
C GLU A 13 6.85 -9.44 -7.12
N MET A 14 6.20 -9.01 -6.04
CA MET A 14 6.87 -8.88 -4.75
C MET A 14 7.46 -10.20 -4.27
N ARG A 15 6.74 -11.33 -4.42
CA ARG A 15 7.28 -12.66 -4.09
C ARG A 15 8.45 -13.04 -4.98
N ARG A 16 8.36 -12.73 -6.28
CA ARG A 16 9.41 -13.02 -7.27
C ARG A 16 10.72 -12.31 -6.93
N TYR A 17 10.64 -11.07 -6.47
CA TYR A 17 11.81 -10.28 -6.07
C TYR A 17 12.14 -10.36 -4.57
N ASN A 18 11.42 -11.21 -3.81
CA ASN A 18 11.55 -11.33 -2.36
C ASN A 18 11.47 -9.96 -1.64
N LEU A 19 10.57 -9.09 -2.11
CA LEU A 19 10.35 -7.77 -1.53
C LEU A 19 9.44 -7.87 -0.30
N GLU A 20 9.89 -7.30 0.81
CA GLU A 20 9.10 -7.24 2.04
C GLU A 20 8.23 -5.98 2.13
N VAL A 21 8.63 -4.92 1.40
CA VAL A 21 7.96 -3.62 1.34
C VAL A 21 7.87 -3.17 -0.12
N LEU A 22 6.72 -2.63 -0.52
CA LEU A 22 6.53 -1.98 -1.81
C LEU A 22 5.90 -0.61 -1.63
N GLY A 23 6.54 0.42 -2.19
CA GLY A 23 5.96 1.76 -2.32
C GLY A 23 5.12 1.89 -3.58
N ILE A 24 3.95 2.50 -3.45
CA ILE A 24 3.00 2.81 -4.51
C ILE A 24 2.74 4.31 -4.46
N SER A 25 3.26 5.03 -5.44
CA SER A 25 2.98 6.45 -5.66
C SER A 25 1.69 6.61 -6.47
N GLU A 26 0.99 7.74 -6.31
CA GLU A 26 -0.30 8.06 -6.97
C GLU A 26 -1.47 7.20 -6.49
N THR A 27 -1.75 7.27 -5.19
CA THR A 27 -2.98 6.70 -4.65
C THR A 27 -3.98 7.83 -4.37
N HIS A 28 -5.23 7.66 -4.79
CA HIS A 28 -6.32 8.62 -4.55
C HIS A 28 -6.79 8.63 -3.08
N TYR A 29 -5.90 8.34 -2.13
CA TYR A 29 -6.23 8.44 -0.72
C TYR A 29 -6.15 9.90 -0.30
N THR A 30 -7.17 10.38 0.42
CA THR A 30 -7.25 11.74 0.94
C THR A 30 -6.77 11.83 2.39
N GLN A 31 -6.55 10.70 3.06
CA GLN A 31 -6.22 10.65 4.49
C GLN A 31 -5.04 9.75 4.77
N VAL A 32 -4.46 9.91 5.97
CA VAL A 32 -3.50 8.95 6.52
C VAL A 32 -4.25 7.81 7.18
N GLY A 33 -3.86 6.58 6.87
CA GLY A 33 -4.49 5.41 7.46
C GLY A 33 -3.73 4.11 7.23
N GLN A 34 -4.30 3.06 7.82
CA GLN A 34 -3.81 1.70 7.67
C GLN A 34 -4.97 0.75 7.38
N GLN A 35 -4.73 -0.24 6.54
CA GLN A 35 -5.72 -1.26 6.21
C GLN A 35 -5.05 -2.64 6.11
N ARG A 36 -5.63 -3.63 6.79
CA ARG A 36 -5.24 -5.03 6.60
C ARG A 36 -5.96 -5.60 5.37
N LEU A 37 -5.20 -6.15 4.44
CA LEU A 37 -5.73 -6.82 3.26
C LEU A 37 -6.20 -8.24 3.62
N ALA A 38 -7.12 -8.80 2.83
CA ALA A 38 -7.62 -10.17 3.03
C ALA A 38 -6.50 -11.23 2.96
N SER A 39 -5.44 -10.96 2.21
CA SER A 39 -4.24 -11.78 2.12
C SER A 39 -3.29 -11.65 3.32
N GLY A 40 -3.58 -10.73 4.26
CA GLY A 40 -2.87 -10.57 5.53
C GLY A 40 -1.74 -9.53 5.52
N GLU A 41 -1.38 -8.99 4.36
CA GLU A 41 -0.50 -7.82 4.24
C GLU A 41 -1.14 -6.56 4.82
N LEU A 42 -0.30 -5.63 5.25
CA LEU A 42 -0.71 -4.33 5.78
C LEU A 42 -0.46 -3.29 4.70
N LEU A 43 -1.47 -2.47 4.41
CA LEU A 43 -1.36 -1.30 3.56
C LEU A 43 -1.34 -0.07 4.46
N LEU A 44 -0.25 0.66 4.45
CA LEU A 44 -0.17 2.01 5.02
C LEU A 44 -0.40 2.98 3.88
N TYR A 45 -1.12 4.06 4.11
CA TYR A 45 -1.29 5.09 3.11
C TYR A 45 -1.32 6.46 3.76
N SER A 46 -0.81 7.44 3.03
CA SER A 46 -0.88 8.85 3.37
C SER A 46 -1.52 9.57 2.20
N GLY A 47 -2.47 10.44 2.50
CA GLY A 47 -3.18 11.28 1.57
C GLY A 47 -3.31 12.69 2.12
N HIS A 48 -3.63 13.65 1.26
CA HIS A 48 -3.90 15.02 1.68
C HIS A 48 -5.41 15.29 1.65
N ASP A 49 -5.95 15.89 2.71
CA ASP A 49 -7.39 16.08 2.91
C ASP A 49 -7.98 17.19 2.00
N GLU A 50 -7.15 17.96 1.29
CA GLU A 50 -7.63 19.01 0.40
C GLU A 50 -8.29 18.41 -0.85
N GLU A 51 -9.59 18.67 -0.98
CA GLU A 51 -10.45 18.29 -2.11
C GLU A 51 -9.92 18.75 -3.50
N ASN A 52 -9.02 19.74 -3.52
CA ASN A 52 -8.40 20.30 -4.73
C ASN A 52 -6.87 20.14 -4.78
N ALA A 53 -6.25 19.42 -3.84
CA ALA A 53 -4.82 19.16 -3.93
C ALA A 53 -4.52 18.25 -5.14
N PRO A 54 -3.38 18.44 -5.81
CA PRO A 54 -2.99 17.58 -6.92
C PRO A 54 -3.09 16.11 -6.48
N HIS A 55 -3.88 15.31 -7.21
CA HIS A 55 -4.14 13.89 -6.94
C HIS A 55 -2.88 12.99 -7.01
N THR A 56 -1.69 13.60 -7.08
CA THR A 56 -0.36 13.02 -7.11
C THR A 56 0.28 12.85 -5.73
N GLN A 57 -0.33 13.36 -4.65
CA GLN A 57 0.32 13.41 -3.33
C GLN A 57 0.10 12.16 -2.46
N GLY A 58 -0.79 11.24 -2.84
CA GLY A 58 -1.03 10.04 -2.04
C GLY A 58 0.04 8.97 -2.24
N VAL A 59 0.67 8.54 -1.15
CA VAL A 59 1.64 7.42 -1.13
C VAL A 59 1.04 6.27 -0.34
N ALA A 60 1.17 5.04 -0.85
CA ALA A 60 0.84 3.84 -0.11
C ALA A 60 2.05 2.91 -0.02
N LEU A 61 2.22 2.27 1.13
CA LEU A 61 3.22 1.23 1.38
C LEU A 61 2.48 -0.09 1.62
N LYS A 62 2.78 -1.12 0.84
CA LYS A 62 2.32 -2.48 1.10
C LYS A 62 3.40 -3.28 1.81
N LEU A 63 3.06 -3.88 2.95
CA LEU A 63 3.96 -4.59 3.86
C LEU A 63 3.57 -6.07 3.98
N PHE A 64 4.51 -6.96 3.69
CA PHE A 64 4.35 -8.39 3.99
C PHE A 64 4.35 -8.65 5.50
N LYS A 65 3.80 -9.80 5.92
CA LYS A 65 3.73 -10.20 7.34
C LYS A 65 5.08 -10.13 8.05
N GLN A 66 6.18 -10.44 7.35
CA GLN A 66 7.53 -10.39 7.90
C GLN A 66 7.96 -8.95 8.23
N ALA A 67 7.76 -8.01 7.31
CA ALA A 67 8.07 -6.59 7.53
C ALA A 67 7.13 -5.90 8.52
N GLN A 68 5.88 -6.36 8.67
CA GLN A 68 4.94 -5.78 9.65
C GLN A 68 5.57 -5.75 11.05
N ASN A 69 6.14 -6.86 11.50
CA ASN A 69 6.71 -6.98 12.84
C ASN A 69 7.95 -6.10 13.05
N ALA A 70 8.67 -5.76 11.98
CA ALA A 70 9.85 -4.90 12.05
C ALA A 70 9.51 -3.40 12.13
N ILE A 71 8.31 -3.01 11.65
CA ILE A 71 7.89 -1.61 11.53
C ILE A 71 6.94 -1.21 12.67
N THR A 72 6.21 -2.16 13.26
CA THR A 72 5.34 -1.93 14.43
C THR A 72 5.99 -2.31 15.77
N GLY A 73 7.32 -2.50 15.78
CA GLY A 73 8.11 -2.85 16.97
C GLY A 73 8.43 -1.64 17.84
#